data_AF-B4D729-F1
#
_entry.id   AF-B4D729-F1
#
_cell.length_a   1.000
_cell.length_b   1.000
_cell.length_c   1.000
_cell.angle_alpha   90.00
_cell.angle_beta   90.00
_cell.angle_gamma   90.00
#
_symmetry.space_group_name_H-M   'P 1'
#
loop_
_entity.id
_entity.type
_entity.pdbx_description
1 polymer ?
#
loop_
_entity_poly.entity_id
_entity_poly.type
_entity_poly.pdbx_seq_one_letter_code
_entity_poly.pdbx_strand_id
1 'polypeptide(L)'
;MKNPLSLLIAVGLLASASLTRGQSARPDAPFKTPIVGLWLMGQSLCEGAESLPIVSTTDSGWGNYAFRRGVRTWSQRDHAAQPELRPADQFAFVPLTAAVNGALGETIANGLADHLKATLPDVVKSGPPHFLAAYAGQGGMTIAELSSADETTDPREPVFKRNGGGYYKTSLDDARRAVAEAKSQGHAFRIGALVWMQGEANGGLHGGIVPSRWKDELPRPAGQEWYRDRLIAYRKEWSDDLRAITGQTGEIPLFTYQTLGPAGEAQLMAADADPQIVMVGPHYMVPSAINSRRDGTYGAAIHLSADGQRWFGEQLAKVVRRVLQEGEKWQPLRPRKAWIETARDSVVVEFTVPRPPLVLDETFLPREQSELTKGFSSLDGFQIRGGAAGAPPITAVEITAPNQLRIRLASPLKPGASYTLSYGLAYAGKIGTVVSTRTRTAANGQSMTELVLDGPFPDHARPLLDEGVFNIANLLSGNTYAQAPARSVYEENGHTVLAFENRERRNNTDFAVGQTLTALRPFLYGNLRDSDPEKAIYQFADPAYGHRAGQPYPLWNWSVHYSGFPIAEP
;
A
#
# COMPACT_ATOMS: atom_id res chain seq x y z
N MET A 1 7.20 -33.77 73.40
CA MET A 1 6.28 -34.30 72.37
C MET A 1 6.77 -33.89 71.00
N LYS A 2 6.47 -34.71 69.99
CA LYS A 2 7.18 -34.90 68.72
C LYS A 2 7.27 -33.67 67.79
N ASN A 3 8.36 -33.65 67.03
CA ASN A 3 8.74 -32.85 65.85
C ASN A 3 7.61 -32.67 64.80
N PRO A 4 7.68 -31.71 63.84
CA PRO A 4 8.70 -31.79 62.79
C PRO A 4 9.32 -30.50 62.21
N LEU A 5 10.48 -30.77 61.60
CA LEU A 5 11.35 -30.01 60.71
C LEU A 5 10.63 -29.13 59.67
N SER A 6 11.19 -27.93 59.44
CA SER A 6 11.00 -27.14 58.23
C SER A 6 12.23 -27.23 57.34
N LEU A 7 12.00 -27.61 56.08
CA LEU A 7 12.97 -27.80 55.01
C LEU A 7 13.28 -26.44 54.35
N LEU A 8 14.54 -26.00 54.38
CA LEU A 8 15.01 -24.81 53.68
C LEU A 8 15.37 -25.19 52.23
N ILE A 9 14.67 -24.65 51.24
CA ILE A 9 14.99 -24.79 49.82
C ILE A 9 16.02 -23.70 49.46
N ALA A 10 17.22 -24.12 49.08
CA ALA A 10 18.25 -23.26 48.51
C ALA A 10 17.95 -23.03 47.01
N VAL A 11 17.66 -21.78 46.64
CA VAL A 11 17.58 -21.35 45.24
C VAL A 11 18.98 -20.89 44.83
N GLY A 12 19.63 -21.68 43.97
CA GLY A 12 20.91 -21.32 43.35
C GLY A 12 20.71 -20.24 42.28
N LEU A 13 21.37 -19.10 42.46
CA LEU A 13 21.59 -18.12 41.38
C LEU A 13 22.64 -18.68 40.42
N LEU A 14 22.21 -19.06 39.21
CA LEU A 14 23.12 -19.25 38.07
C LEU A 14 23.38 -17.87 37.44
N ALA A 15 24.56 -17.33 37.68
CA ALA A 15 25.08 -16.17 36.98
C ALA A 15 25.30 -16.53 35.50
N SER A 16 24.55 -15.91 34.60
CA SER A 16 24.78 -15.99 33.16
C SER A 16 25.96 -15.09 32.80
N ALA A 17 27.05 -15.72 32.35
CA ALA A 17 28.21 -15.03 31.80
C ALA A 17 27.80 -14.30 30.51
N SER A 18 27.92 -12.98 30.53
CA SER A 18 27.75 -12.10 29.37
C SER A 18 28.89 -12.33 28.38
N LEU A 19 28.60 -13.04 27.29
CA LEU A 19 29.41 -13.00 26.07
C LEU A 19 29.21 -11.62 25.42
N THR A 20 30.14 -10.70 25.69
CA THR A 20 30.29 -9.46 24.95
C THR A 20 30.73 -9.77 23.52
N ARG A 21 29.74 -10.04 22.66
CA ARG A 21 29.93 -10.00 21.21
C ARG A 21 30.24 -8.54 20.87
N GLY A 22 31.40 -8.32 20.24
CA GLY A 22 31.83 -6.99 19.80
C GLY A 22 30.71 -6.30 19.04
N GLN A 23 30.26 -5.16 19.57
CA GLN A 23 29.47 -4.20 18.81
C GLN A 23 30.37 -3.72 17.67
N SER A 24 30.13 -4.24 16.47
CA SER A 24 30.47 -3.48 15.27
C SER A 24 29.78 -2.12 15.43
N ALA A 25 30.55 -1.03 15.31
CA ALA A 25 30.03 0.33 15.40
C ALA A 25 28.73 0.43 14.59
N ARG A 26 27.64 0.87 15.23
CA ARG A 26 26.40 1.17 14.52
C ARG A 26 26.75 2.20 13.44
N PRO A 27 26.35 2.01 12.17
CA PRO A 27 26.45 3.07 11.18
C PRO A 27 25.73 4.32 11.73
N ASP A 28 26.28 5.51 11.47
CA ASP A 28 25.80 6.79 12.00
C ASP A 28 24.27 6.85 11.98
N ALA A 29 23.67 7.06 13.16
CA ALA A 29 22.22 7.12 13.31
C ALA A 29 21.63 8.11 12.28
N PRO A 30 20.79 7.64 11.33
CA PRO A 30 20.54 8.35 10.07
C PRO A 30 19.80 9.68 10.23
N PHE A 31 19.26 9.95 11.41
CA PHE A 31 18.48 11.15 11.72
C PHE A 31 19.23 12.18 12.59
N LYS A 32 20.55 12.05 12.75
CA LYS A 32 21.37 13.04 13.49
C LYS A 32 21.92 14.17 12.63
N THR A 33 21.89 14.01 11.31
CA THR A 33 22.35 15.06 10.38
C THR A 33 21.33 16.20 10.31
N PRO A 34 21.74 17.47 10.26
CA PRO A 34 20.81 18.60 10.28
C PRO A 34 19.75 18.57 9.17
N ILE A 35 20.11 18.05 7.99
CA ILE A 35 19.19 17.87 6.87
C ILE A 35 19.28 16.43 6.38
N VAL A 36 18.13 15.76 6.27
CA VAL A 36 18.03 14.36 5.87
C VAL A 36 17.09 14.23 4.66
N GLY A 37 17.61 13.71 3.56
CA GLY A 37 16.84 13.41 2.36
C GLY A 37 15.96 12.17 2.53
N LEU A 38 14.70 12.31 2.15
CA LEU A 38 13.76 11.25 1.83
C LEU A 38 13.66 11.20 0.31
N TRP A 39 14.21 10.14 -0.30
CA TRP A 39 14.45 10.10 -1.74
C TRP A 39 13.48 9.13 -2.42
N LEU A 40 12.55 9.67 -3.22
CA LEU A 40 11.43 8.90 -3.75
C LEU A 40 11.61 8.64 -5.24
N MET A 41 11.34 7.40 -5.64
CA MET A 41 11.18 7.00 -7.03
C MET A 41 9.95 6.10 -7.16
N GLY A 42 9.37 6.07 -8.36
CA GLY A 42 8.23 5.23 -8.63
C GLY A 42 7.32 5.78 -9.72
N GLN A 43 6.10 5.27 -9.79
CA GLN A 43 5.11 5.64 -10.80
C GLN A 43 3.97 6.52 -10.22
N SER A 44 2.76 6.40 -10.76
CA SER A 44 1.65 7.33 -10.56
C SER A 44 1.19 7.41 -9.10
N LEU A 45 1.31 6.32 -8.33
CA LEU A 45 1.05 6.36 -6.89
C LEU A 45 2.04 7.25 -6.15
N CYS A 46 3.34 7.12 -6.43
CA CYS A 46 4.38 7.95 -5.82
C CYS A 46 4.24 9.42 -6.25
N GLU A 47 3.86 9.63 -7.52
CA GLU A 47 3.62 10.96 -8.11
C GLU A 47 2.34 11.63 -7.59
N GLY A 48 1.45 10.95 -6.86
CA GLY A 48 0.21 11.57 -6.43
C GLY A 48 -0.79 11.81 -7.57
N ALA A 49 -0.85 10.90 -8.55
CA ALA A 49 -1.78 10.99 -9.65
C ALA A 49 -3.22 10.92 -9.14
N GLU A 50 -4.03 11.89 -9.55
CA GLU A 50 -5.46 12.03 -9.21
C GLU A 50 -5.75 12.16 -7.71
N SER A 51 -4.72 12.37 -6.88
CA SER A 51 -4.82 12.57 -5.43
C SER A 51 -5.31 13.98 -5.09
N LEU A 52 -6.54 14.29 -5.49
CA LEU A 52 -7.18 15.59 -5.38
C LEU A 52 -8.56 15.49 -4.69
N PRO A 53 -9.02 16.55 -4.00
CA PRO A 53 -8.30 17.80 -3.70
C PRO A 53 -7.13 17.56 -2.73
N ILE A 54 -6.10 18.41 -2.77
CA ILE A 54 -4.97 18.31 -1.81
C ILE A 54 -5.42 18.69 -0.39
N VAL A 55 -4.81 18.07 0.61
CA VAL A 55 -5.15 18.23 2.03
C VAL A 55 -4.01 18.83 2.86
N SER A 56 -2.79 18.91 2.31
CA SER A 56 -1.63 19.55 2.95
C SER A 56 -1.25 20.87 2.24
N THR A 57 -2.17 21.84 2.22
CA THR A 57 -2.04 23.11 1.46
C THR A 57 -1.14 24.15 2.12
N THR A 58 -0.79 23.99 3.39
CA THR A 58 0.02 24.93 4.18
C THR A 58 1.15 24.21 4.89
N ASP A 59 2.16 24.96 5.32
CA ASP A 59 3.20 24.44 6.21
C ASP A 59 2.57 23.83 7.47
N SER A 60 2.92 22.57 7.76
CA SER A 60 2.44 21.81 8.92
C SER A 60 3.14 22.22 10.22
N GLY A 61 4.18 23.07 10.13
CA GLY A 61 4.98 23.57 11.24
C GLY A 61 5.98 22.55 11.77
N TRP A 62 6.17 21.42 11.08
CA TRP A 62 7.17 20.39 11.40
C TRP A 62 8.56 20.72 10.86
N GLY A 63 8.73 21.87 10.20
CA GLY A 63 10.02 22.34 9.71
C GLY A 63 10.65 21.44 8.64
N ASN A 64 9.83 20.69 7.90
CA ASN A 64 10.29 19.84 6.80
C ASN A 64 10.35 20.64 5.49
N TYR A 65 11.17 20.18 4.55
CA TYR A 65 11.47 20.87 3.31
C TYR A 65 11.02 20.13 2.06
N ALA A 66 10.69 20.92 1.04
CA ALA A 66 10.80 20.56 -0.36
C ALA A 66 11.82 21.49 -1.02
N PHE A 67 12.21 21.17 -2.25
CA PHE A 67 12.83 22.17 -3.11
C PHE A 67 11.81 23.23 -3.52
N ARG A 68 12.25 24.44 -3.86
CA ARG A 68 11.36 25.50 -4.39
C ARG A 68 10.56 25.06 -5.61
N ARG A 69 11.08 24.16 -6.46
CA ARG A 69 10.30 23.56 -7.57
C ARG A 69 9.21 22.57 -7.12
N GLY A 70 9.18 22.23 -5.84
CA GLY A 70 8.27 21.27 -5.22
C GLY A 70 8.92 19.90 -5.01
N VAL A 71 8.11 18.98 -4.47
CA VAL A 71 8.50 17.57 -4.24
C VAL A 71 8.75 16.85 -5.56
N ARG A 72 7.92 17.11 -6.59
CA ARG A 72 8.07 16.54 -7.93
C ARG A 72 9.12 17.34 -8.70
N THR A 73 10.33 16.81 -8.76
CA THR A 73 11.48 17.52 -9.31
C THR A 73 11.67 17.28 -10.80
N TRP A 74 11.21 16.13 -11.31
CA TRP A 74 11.22 15.84 -12.74
C TRP A 74 10.09 16.57 -13.48
N SER A 75 10.36 17.02 -14.70
CA SER A 75 9.35 17.57 -15.60
C SER A 75 9.75 17.38 -17.06
N GLN A 76 8.83 16.86 -17.87
CA GLN A 76 9.05 16.68 -19.31
C GLN A 76 9.43 17.99 -20.02
N ARG A 77 8.93 19.13 -19.54
CA ARG A 77 9.08 20.44 -20.19
C ARG A 77 10.30 21.22 -19.72
N ASP A 78 11.05 20.71 -18.76
CA ASP A 78 12.15 21.43 -18.13
C ASP A 78 13.35 20.50 -17.91
N HIS A 79 14.20 20.43 -18.94
CA HIS A 79 15.50 19.77 -18.90
C HIS A 79 15.47 18.30 -18.44
N ALA A 80 14.44 17.53 -18.81
CA ALA A 80 14.27 16.12 -18.42
C ALA A 80 15.54 15.27 -18.62
N ALA A 81 16.18 15.38 -19.80
CA ALA A 81 17.38 14.60 -20.13
C ALA A 81 18.72 15.23 -19.65
N GLN A 82 18.70 16.50 -19.24
CA GLN A 82 19.87 17.30 -18.84
C GLN A 82 19.57 18.08 -17.54
N PRO A 83 19.21 17.38 -16.44
CA PRO A 83 18.72 18.01 -15.21
C PRO A 83 19.71 19.00 -14.59
N GLU A 84 21.01 18.87 -14.86
CA GLU A 84 22.08 19.78 -14.45
C GLU A 84 21.93 21.21 -15.00
N LEU A 85 21.18 21.39 -16.09
CA LEU A 85 20.92 22.71 -16.68
C LEU A 85 19.78 23.46 -15.98
N ARG A 86 19.05 22.81 -15.05
CA ARG A 86 18.00 23.45 -14.27
C ARG A 86 18.60 24.60 -13.42
N PRO A 87 17.94 25.78 -13.34
CA PRO A 87 18.42 26.90 -12.54
C PRO A 87 18.60 26.54 -11.06
N ALA A 88 19.70 26.99 -10.45
CA ALA A 88 20.04 26.64 -9.07
C ALA A 88 19.03 27.20 -8.05
N ASP A 89 18.41 28.36 -8.32
CA ASP A 89 17.43 29.00 -7.44
C ASP A 89 16.14 28.18 -7.26
N GLN A 90 15.88 27.21 -8.14
CA GLN A 90 14.76 26.27 -8.01
C GLN A 90 14.96 25.21 -6.93
N PHE A 91 16.17 25.12 -6.37
CA PHE A 91 16.55 24.12 -5.36
C PHE A 91 16.82 24.71 -3.97
N ALA A 92 16.45 25.97 -3.75
CA ALA A 92 16.37 26.50 -2.39
C ALA A 92 15.39 25.67 -1.55
N PHE A 93 15.71 25.44 -0.28
CA PHE A 93 14.80 24.76 0.64
C PHE A 93 13.63 25.67 1.02
N VAL A 94 12.41 25.15 0.87
CA VAL A 94 11.16 25.83 1.25
C VAL A 94 10.31 24.88 2.10
N PRO A 95 9.37 25.39 2.93
CA PRO A 95 8.49 24.54 3.72
C PRO A 95 7.75 23.49 2.86
N LEU A 96 7.71 22.26 3.35
CA LEU A 96 7.07 21.14 2.68
C LEU A 96 5.54 21.33 2.63
N THR A 97 5.01 21.42 1.42
CA THR A 97 3.56 21.51 1.16
C THR A 97 3.21 20.65 -0.06
N ALA A 98 1.96 20.20 -0.13
CA ALA A 98 1.43 19.57 -1.32
C ALA A 98 1.12 20.63 -2.39
N ALA A 99 1.27 20.26 -3.66
CA ALA A 99 1.03 21.14 -4.79
C ALA A 99 0.25 20.42 -5.88
N VAL A 100 -0.67 21.16 -6.52
CA VAL A 100 -1.43 20.68 -7.67
C VAL A 100 -0.65 20.93 -8.96
N ASN A 101 -0.56 19.90 -9.81
CA ASN A 101 -0.06 20.04 -11.18
C ASN A 101 -0.96 19.23 -12.13
N GLY A 102 -1.94 19.90 -12.73
CA GLY A 102 -2.94 19.24 -13.58
C GLY A 102 -3.76 18.22 -12.80
N ALA A 103 -3.64 16.94 -13.15
CA ALA A 103 -4.28 15.84 -12.43
C ALA A 103 -3.46 15.33 -11.23
N LEU A 104 -2.23 15.83 -11.01
CA LEU A 104 -1.38 15.43 -9.89
C LEU A 104 -1.67 16.31 -8.66
N GLY A 105 -1.69 15.71 -7.47
CA GLY A 105 -2.08 16.39 -6.23
C GLY A 105 -1.19 16.08 -5.02
N GLU A 106 -1.74 15.46 -3.99
CA GLU A 106 -1.02 15.11 -2.77
C GLU A 106 -0.01 13.99 -3.06
N THR A 107 1.16 13.98 -2.43
CA THR A 107 2.07 12.82 -2.41
C THR A 107 2.19 12.29 -0.99
N ILE A 108 2.83 11.14 -0.82
CA ILE A 108 3.16 10.61 0.51
C ILE A 108 4.09 11.53 1.33
N ALA A 109 4.69 12.57 0.74
CA ALA A 109 5.80 13.31 1.33
C ALA A 109 5.43 13.98 2.66
N ASN A 110 4.28 14.64 2.75
CA ASN A 110 3.83 15.29 4.00
C ASN A 110 3.59 14.25 5.10
N GLY A 111 2.82 13.19 4.81
CA GLY A 111 2.60 12.10 5.77
C GLY A 111 3.91 11.45 6.23
N LEU A 112 4.83 11.23 5.31
CA LEU A 112 6.13 10.62 5.58
C LEU A 112 7.02 11.51 6.47
N ALA A 113 7.31 12.73 6.01
CA ALA A 113 8.26 13.60 6.69
C ALA A 113 7.75 14.06 8.06
N ASP A 114 6.45 14.39 8.14
CA ASP A 114 5.87 14.98 9.35
C ASP A 114 5.67 13.92 10.42
N HIS A 115 5.20 12.72 10.08
CA HIS A 115 5.07 11.64 11.06
C HIS A 115 6.44 11.16 11.55
N LEU A 116 7.43 11.06 10.65
CA LEU A 116 8.79 10.70 11.03
C LEU A 116 9.36 11.74 12.00
N LYS A 117 9.22 13.03 11.69
CA LYS A 117 9.60 14.13 12.59
C LYS A 117 8.90 14.04 13.95
N ALA A 118 7.58 13.87 13.95
CA ALA A 118 6.76 13.88 15.15
C ALA A 118 7.05 12.73 16.12
N THR A 119 7.55 11.62 15.60
CA THR A 119 7.76 10.39 16.38
C THR A 119 9.22 10.07 16.66
N LEU A 120 10.16 10.89 16.19
CA LEU A 120 11.56 10.76 16.57
C LEU A 120 11.78 11.21 18.02
N PRO A 121 12.56 10.46 18.81
CA PRO A 121 12.89 10.85 20.17
C PRO A 121 13.79 12.10 20.16
N ASP A 122 13.60 12.97 21.16
CA ASP A 122 14.46 14.13 21.44
C ASP A 122 14.56 15.16 20.29
N VAL A 123 13.57 15.20 19.39
CA VAL A 123 13.51 16.17 18.29
C VAL A 123 12.56 17.32 18.61
N VAL A 124 13.03 18.55 18.41
CA VAL A 124 12.18 19.74 18.46
C VAL A 124 11.36 19.83 17.18
N LYS A 125 10.04 20.03 17.30
CA LYS A 125 9.07 20.01 16.18
C LYS A 125 9.54 20.74 14.92
N SER A 126 10.09 21.95 15.04
CA SER A 126 10.59 22.74 13.91
C SER A 126 12.12 22.82 13.83
N GLY A 127 12.84 22.10 14.69
CA GLY A 127 14.30 22.04 14.69
C GLY A 127 14.83 20.88 13.83
N PRO A 128 16.16 20.71 13.75
CA PRO A 128 16.77 19.58 13.06
C PRO A 128 16.39 18.21 13.66
N PRO A 129 16.42 17.11 12.87
CA PRO A 129 16.77 17.04 11.46
C PRO A 129 15.64 17.55 10.54
N HIS A 130 15.90 18.46 9.61
CA HIS A 130 14.88 18.85 8.63
C HIS A 130 14.81 17.79 7.52
N PHE A 131 13.63 17.23 7.27
CA PHE A 131 13.48 16.24 6.20
C PHE A 131 13.22 16.91 4.86
N LEU A 132 14.06 16.63 3.86
CA LEU A 132 13.87 17.07 2.48
C LEU A 132 13.25 15.94 1.66
N ALA A 133 12.04 16.14 1.13
CA ALA A 133 11.41 15.17 0.23
C ALA A 133 11.60 15.55 -1.24
N ALA A 134 12.07 14.60 -2.06
CA ALA A 134 12.23 14.76 -3.50
C ALA A 134 11.77 13.50 -4.26
N TYR A 135 11.07 13.70 -5.38
CA TYR A 135 10.53 12.66 -6.24
C TYR A 135 10.83 12.96 -7.70
N ALA A 136 11.50 12.02 -8.37
CA ALA A 136 11.95 12.18 -9.75
C ALA A 136 11.29 11.22 -10.75
N GLY A 137 10.34 10.37 -10.33
CA GLY A 137 9.67 9.42 -11.21
C GLY A 137 8.53 10.02 -12.05
N GLN A 138 7.82 9.16 -12.78
CA GLN A 138 6.60 9.52 -13.50
C GLN A 138 5.63 8.32 -13.58
N GLY A 139 4.32 8.61 -13.59
CA GLY A 139 3.26 7.63 -13.85
C GLY A 139 3.43 6.80 -15.12
N GLY A 140 3.07 5.52 -15.04
CA GLY A 140 3.06 4.59 -16.17
C GLY A 140 4.44 4.06 -16.60
N MET A 141 5.48 4.30 -15.80
CA MET A 141 6.85 3.84 -16.10
C MET A 141 7.14 2.48 -15.46
N THR A 142 7.78 1.61 -16.23
CA THR A 142 8.38 0.35 -15.76
C THR A 142 9.66 0.60 -14.97
N ILE A 143 10.13 -0.40 -14.21
CA ILE A 143 11.42 -0.31 -13.52
C ILE A 143 12.60 -0.06 -14.48
N ALA A 144 12.54 -0.57 -15.71
CA ALA A 144 13.59 -0.34 -16.72
C ALA A 144 13.64 1.12 -17.17
N GLU A 145 12.47 1.75 -17.34
CA GLU A 145 12.33 3.16 -17.70
C GLU A 145 12.77 4.12 -16.58
N LEU A 146 12.55 3.75 -15.32
CA LEU A 146 12.97 4.55 -14.15
C LEU A 146 14.44 4.34 -13.75
N SER A 147 15.10 3.36 -14.36
CA SER A 147 16.49 3.02 -14.05
C SER A 147 17.52 3.79 -14.88
N SER A 148 18.79 3.60 -14.59
CA SER A 148 19.91 4.11 -15.40
C SER A 148 19.84 3.67 -16.87
N ALA A 149 19.17 2.56 -17.17
CA ALA A 149 18.94 2.09 -18.53
C ALA A 149 18.05 3.03 -19.36
N ASP A 150 17.13 3.76 -18.70
CA ASP A 150 16.24 4.75 -19.30
C ASP A 150 15.60 4.32 -20.63
N GLU A 151 14.88 3.20 -20.60
CA GLU A 151 14.22 2.63 -21.79
C GLU A 151 13.09 3.52 -22.36
N THR A 152 12.80 4.69 -21.75
CA THR A 152 11.81 5.63 -22.30
C THR A 152 12.24 6.31 -23.59
N THR A 153 13.56 6.32 -23.83
CA THR A 153 14.17 6.92 -25.02
C THR A 153 14.40 5.89 -26.14
N ASP A 154 13.91 4.66 -25.98
CA ASP A 154 14.10 3.57 -26.93
C ASP A 154 13.64 3.97 -28.35
N PRO A 155 14.47 3.76 -29.39
CA PRO A 155 14.14 4.14 -30.76
C PRO A 155 12.84 3.54 -31.31
N ARG A 156 12.37 2.41 -30.76
CA ARG A 156 11.12 1.75 -31.17
C ARG A 156 9.87 2.51 -30.73
N GLU A 157 9.95 3.32 -29.67
CA GLU A 157 8.82 4.17 -29.27
C GLU A 157 8.69 5.32 -30.29
N PRO A 158 7.48 5.56 -30.85
CA PRO A 158 7.24 6.72 -31.70
C PRO A 158 7.61 8.01 -30.97
N VAL A 159 8.23 8.97 -31.68
CA VAL A 159 8.75 10.21 -31.07
C VAL A 159 7.70 10.95 -30.23
N PHE A 160 6.44 10.95 -30.66
CA PHE A 160 5.34 11.60 -29.93
C PHE A 160 4.88 10.86 -28.66
N LYS A 161 5.31 9.61 -28.47
CA LYS A 161 5.05 8.78 -27.27
C LYS A 161 6.28 8.59 -26.39
N ARG A 162 7.47 8.98 -26.84
CA ARG A 162 8.67 8.97 -26.02
C ARG A 162 8.45 9.89 -24.83
N ASN A 163 8.47 9.31 -23.64
CA ASN A 163 8.48 10.11 -22.42
C ASN A 163 9.85 10.80 -22.31
N GLY A 164 9.92 11.93 -21.59
CA GLY A 164 11.12 12.79 -21.61
C GLY A 164 12.40 12.13 -21.10
N GLY A 165 12.30 10.99 -20.42
CA GLY A 165 13.42 10.24 -19.85
C GLY A 165 14.15 11.00 -18.76
N GLY A 166 15.29 10.48 -18.35
CA GLY A 166 16.20 11.13 -17.41
C GLY A 166 15.78 11.08 -15.95
N TYR A 167 14.76 10.32 -15.55
CA TYR A 167 14.30 10.23 -14.15
C TYR A 167 15.42 9.86 -13.17
N TYR A 168 16.20 8.83 -13.50
CA TYR A 168 17.35 8.41 -12.69
C TYR A 168 18.38 9.53 -12.55
N LYS A 169 18.71 10.20 -13.68
CA LYS A 169 19.63 11.35 -13.70
C LYS A 169 19.09 12.51 -12.88
N THR A 170 17.79 12.79 -12.95
CA THR A 170 17.13 13.84 -12.16
C THR A 170 17.27 13.55 -10.68
N SER A 171 17.00 12.32 -10.24
CA SER A 171 17.20 11.92 -8.84
C SER A 171 18.66 12.11 -8.39
N LEU A 172 19.65 11.83 -9.25
CA LEU A 172 21.06 12.08 -8.92
C LEU A 172 21.40 13.57 -8.87
N ASP A 173 20.89 14.37 -9.82
CA ASP A 173 21.10 15.82 -9.83
C ASP A 173 20.47 16.47 -8.60
N ASP A 174 19.24 16.10 -8.25
CA ASP A 174 18.56 16.57 -7.05
C ASP A 174 19.42 16.34 -5.79
N ALA A 175 20.18 15.23 -5.71
CA ALA A 175 21.05 14.94 -4.57
C ALA A 175 22.26 15.88 -4.56
N ARG A 176 22.83 16.19 -5.73
CA ARG A 176 23.89 17.21 -5.86
C ARG A 176 23.38 18.60 -5.45
N ARG A 177 22.16 18.94 -5.83
CA ARG A 177 21.50 20.21 -5.46
C ARG A 177 21.26 20.30 -3.95
N ALA A 178 20.78 19.22 -3.33
CA ALA A 178 20.59 19.17 -1.88
C ALA A 178 21.91 19.35 -1.12
N VAL A 179 23.00 18.68 -1.55
CA VAL A 179 24.33 18.84 -0.97
C VAL A 179 24.81 20.30 -1.09
N ALA A 180 24.66 20.91 -2.27
CA ALA A 180 25.09 22.29 -2.51
C ALA A 180 24.29 23.31 -1.68
N GLU A 181 22.96 23.18 -1.66
CA GLU A 181 22.07 24.05 -0.90
C GLU A 181 22.33 23.92 0.61
N ALA A 182 22.39 22.71 1.15
CA ALA A 182 22.71 22.49 2.57
C ALA A 182 24.06 23.10 2.95
N LYS A 183 25.08 22.93 2.10
CA LYS A 183 26.40 23.53 2.32
C LYS A 183 26.36 25.06 2.32
N SER A 184 25.57 25.68 1.44
CA SER A 184 25.40 27.16 1.45
C SER A 184 24.75 27.68 2.72
N GLN A 185 23.94 26.86 3.40
CA GLN A 185 23.34 27.15 4.70
C GLN A 185 24.23 26.73 5.89
N GLY A 186 25.44 26.23 5.65
CA GLY A 186 26.34 25.76 6.70
C GLY A 186 25.92 24.44 7.36
N HIS A 187 25.07 23.67 6.69
CA HIS A 187 24.54 22.40 7.18
C HIS A 187 25.11 21.20 6.41
N ALA A 188 25.26 20.08 7.12
CA ALA A 188 25.53 18.80 6.48
C ALA A 188 24.22 18.20 5.94
N PHE A 189 24.32 17.44 4.85
CA PHE A 189 23.24 16.71 4.22
C PHE A 189 23.59 15.23 4.09
N ARG A 190 22.60 14.36 4.27
CA ARG A 190 22.66 12.95 3.91
C ARG A 190 21.30 12.49 3.39
N ILE A 191 21.25 11.34 2.74
CA ILE A 191 20.00 10.65 2.44
C ILE A 191 19.78 9.56 3.49
N GLY A 192 18.60 9.57 4.11
CA GLY A 192 18.23 8.62 5.18
C GLY A 192 17.54 7.37 4.64
N ALA A 193 16.61 7.56 3.70
CA ALA A 193 15.78 6.49 3.16
C ALA A 193 15.52 6.69 1.66
N LEU A 194 15.58 5.60 0.91
CA LEU A 194 15.02 5.50 -0.43
C LEU A 194 13.59 4.98 -0.33
N VAL A 195 12.69 5.47 -1.18
CA VAL A 195 11.31 5.00 -1.27
C VAL A 195 11.01 4.58 -2.70
N TRP A 196 10.44 3.39 -2.84
CA TRP A 196 10.03 2.82 -4.12
C TRP A 196 8.54 2.50 -4.13
N MET A 197 7.80 3.22 -4.97
CA MET A 197 6.38 2.94 -5.21
C MET A 197 6.13 2.71 -6.70
N GLN A 198 6.50 1.51 -7.15
CA GLN A 198 6.25 1.03 -8.51
C GLN A 198 6.11 -0.48 -8.57
N GLY A 199 5.39 -0.94 -9.58
CA GLY A 199 5.26 -2.34 -9.95
C GLY A 199 4.10 -2.59 -10.91
N GLU A 200 3.11 -1.68 -10.92
CA GLU A 200 1.87 -1.82 -11.68
C GLU A 200 2.13 -1.79 -13.19
N ALA A 201 3.01 -0.90 -13.66
CA ALA A 201 3.38 -0.84 -15.07
C ALA A 201 4.14 -2.09 -15.57
N ASN A 202 4.70 -2.89 -14.65
CA ASN A 202 5.31 -4.18 -14.97
C ASN A 202 4.30 -5.34 -14.88
N GLY A 203 3.04 -5.10 -14.52
CA GLY A 203 2.02 -6.13 -14.45
C GLY A 203 1.55 -6.59 -15.83
N GLY A 204 1.60 -7.90 -16.07
CA GLY A 204 1.07 -8.53 -17.29
C GLY A 204 -0.43 -8.86 -17.21
N LEU A 205 -1.06 -9.01 -18.38
CA LEU A 205 -2.49 -9.32 -18.50
C LEU A 205 -2.86 -10.69 -17.92
N HIS A 206 -1.93 -11.64 -17.95
CA HIS A 206 -2.14 -13.01 -17.47
C HIS A 206 -1.60 -13.22 -16.05
N GLY A 207 -1.29 -12.14 -15.35
CA GLY A 207 -0.82 -12.15 -13.96
C GLY A 207 0.68 -12.36 -13.79
N GLY A 208 1.46 -12.41 -14.88
CA GLY A 208 2.92 -12.40 -14.91
C GLY A 208 3.52 -11.00 -14.89
N ILE A 209 4.80 -10.89 -15.26
CA ILE A 209 5.55 -9.63 -15.30
C ILE A 209 5.97 -9.32 -16.73
N VAL A 210 5.68 -8.11 -17.20
CA VAL A 210 6.20 -7.56 -18.46
C VAL A 210 7.50 -6.80 -18.14
N PRO A 211 8.69 -7.30 -18.54
CA PRO A 211 9.96 -6.69 -18.15
C PRO A 211 10.14 -5.26 -18.69
N SER A 212 9.66 -5.04 -19.92
CA SER A 212 9.59 -3.73 -20.55
C SER A 212 8.55 -3.72 -21.68
N ARG A 213 8.27 -2.55 -22.25
CA ARG A 213 7.25 -2.34 -23.30
C ARG A 213 7.38 -3.27 -24.51
N TRP A 214 8.55 -3.85 -24.73
CA TRP A 214 8.92 -4.58 -25.94
C TRP A 214 9.19 -6.07 -25.71
N LYS A 215 8.97 -6.55 -24.49
CA LYS A 215 9.23 -7.93 -24.11
C LYS A 215 7.93 -8.61 -23.77
N ASP A 216 7.86 -9.90 -24.09
CA ASP A 216 6.73 -10.73 -23.73
C ASP A 216 6.58 -10.82 -22.20
N GLU A 217 5.35 -11.05 -21.78
CA GLU A 217 5.02 -11.32 -20.38
C GLU A 217 5.73 -12.60 -19.92
N LEU A 218 6.53 -12.49 -18.87
CA LEU A 218 7.13 -13.62 -18.17
C LEU A 218 6.09 -14.24 -17.22
N PRO A 219 5.78 -15.54 -17.36
CA PRO A 219 4.84 -16.20 -16.47
C PRO A 219 5.42 -16.32 -15.06
N ARG A 220 4.54 -16.58 -14.08
CA ARG A 220 4.98 -16.93 -12.72
C ARG A 220 5.60 -18.34 -12.69
N PRO A 221 6.64 -18.59 -11.88
CA PRO A 221 7.30 -17.65 -10.97
C PRO A 221 8.43 -16.82 -11.63
N ALA A 222 8.84 -17.15 -12.87
CA ALA A 222 9.99 -16.52 -13.52
C ALA A 222 9.89 -14.98 -13.61
N GLY A 223 8.70 -14.43 -13.87
CA GLY A 223 8.47 -12.99 -13.84
C GLY A 223 8.68 -12.36 -12.46
N GLN A 224 8.27 -13.06 -11.40
CA GLN A 224 8.45 -12.60 -10.01
C GLN A 224 9.93 -12.60 -9.61
N GLU A 225 10.67 -13.66 -9.99
CA GLU A 225 12.11 -13.76 -9.79
C GLU A 225 12.86 -12.66 -10.56
N TRP A 226 12.45 -12.40 -11.80
CA TRP A 226 13.03 -11.32 -12.60
C TRP A 226 12.83 -9.95 -11.95
N TYR A 227 11.61 -9.62 -11.50
CA TYR A 227 11.34 -8.32 -10.88
C TYR A 227 12.07 -8.20 -9.53
N ARG A 228 12.12 -9.27 -8.73
CA ARG A 228 12.92 -9.35 -7.49
C ARG A 228 14.36 -8.95 -7.77
N ASP A 229 15.02 -9.64 -8.69
CA ASP A 229 16.44 -9.44 -8.99
C ASP A 229 16.69 -8.05 -9.56
N ARG A 230 15.76 -7.56 -10.39
CA ARG A 230 15.85 -6.20 -10.96
C ARG A 230 15.72 -5.12 -9.88
N LEU A 231 14.82 -5.28 -8.92
CA LEU A 231 14.66 -4.34 -7.81
C LEU A 231 15.88 -4.31 -6.89
N ILE A 232 16.47 -5.48 -6.59
CA ILE A 232 17.72 -5.60 -5.82
C ILE A 232 18.85 -4.86 -6.53
N ALA A 233 19.03 -5.13 -7.83
CA ALA A 233 20.07 -4.48 -8.63
C ALA A 233 19.86 -2.96 -8.70
N TYR A 234 18.63 -2.52 -8.94
CA TYR A 234 18.27 -1.10 -9.01
C TYR A 234 18.54 -0.38 -7.69
N ARG A 235 18.11 -0.95 -6.56
CA ARG A 235 18.37 -0.39 -5.23
C ARG A 235 19.87 -0.20 -5.02
N LYS A 236 20.66 -1.23 -5.30
CA LYS A 236 22.11 -1.20 -5.06
C LYS A 236 22.78 -0.09 -5.86
N GLU A 237 22.49 -0.05 -7.16
CA GLU A 237 22.98 1.00 -8.07
C GLU A 237 22.59 2.39 -7.58
N TRP A 238 21.31 2.60 -7.26
CA TRP A 238 20.80 3.88 -6.80
C TRP A 238 21.41 4.34 -5.47
N SER A 239 21.54 3.42 -4.51
CA SER A 239 22.22 3.68 -3.24
C SER A 239 23.69 4.05 -3.46
N ASP A 240 24.42 3.30 -4.28
CA ASP A 240 25.86 3.51 -4.48
C ASP A 240 26.14 4.85 -5.17
N ASP A 241 25.37 5.21 -6.19
CA ASP A 241 25.50 6.49 -6.89
C ASP A 241 25.16 7.68 -5.97
N LEU A 242 24.09 7.57 -5.19
CA LEU A 242 23.71 8.62 -4.24
C LEU A 242 24.74 8.79 -3.13
N ARG A 243 25.32 7.70 -2.63
CA ARG A 243 26.41 7.74 -1.64
C ARG A 243 27.66 8.38 -2.19
N ALA A 244 28.00 8.13 -3.45
CA ALA A 244 29.11 8.79 -4.11
C ALA A 244 28.90 10.31 -4.19
N ILE A 245 27.66 10.77 -4.33
CA ILE A 245 27.30 12.19 -4.36
C ILE A 245 27.30 12.82 -2.96
N THR A 246 26.69 12.16 -1.98
CA THR A 246 26.57 12.72 -0.61
C THR A 246 27.82 12.50 0.24
N GLY A 247 28.72 11.61 -0.17
CA GLY A 247 29.91 11.21 0.59
C GLY A 247 29.59 10.32 1.79
N GLN A 248 28.36 9.81 1.94
CA GLN A 248 27.97 9.02 3.10
C GLN A 248 28.43 7.56 3.01
N THR A 249 28.83 6.98 4.14
CA THR A 249 29.20 5.56 4.25
C THR A 249 27.98 4.70 4.59
N GLY A 250 28.03 3.41 4.24
CA GLY A 250 26.91 2.47 4.40
C GLY A 250 25.84 2.60 3.33
N GLU A 251 25.24 1.47 2.93
CA GLU A 251 24.15 1.45 1.96
C GLU A 251 22.93 2.22 2.46
N ILE A 252 22.17 2.82 1.52
CA ILE A 252 20.91 3.51 1.83
C ILE A 252 19.78 2.49 1.66
N PRO A 253 19.02 2.20 2.72
CA PRO A 253 17.92 1.25 2.64
C PRO A 253 16.75 1.79 1.84
N LEU A 254 16.09 0.91 1.10
CA LEU A 254 14.93 1.16 0.28
C LEU A 254 13.68 0.57 0.91
N PHE A 255 12.69 1.43 1.09
CA PHE A 255 11.38 1.08 1.61
C PHE A 255 10.41 0.99 0.44
N THR A 256 9.83 -0.18 0.26
CA THR A 256 8.82 -0.47 -0.76
C THR A 256 7.51 -0.83 -0.09
N TYR A 257 6.47 -0.86 -0.91
CA TYR A 257 5.13 -1.30 -0.58
C TYR A 257 4.78 -2.56 -1.37
N GLN A 258 3.69 -3.22 -1.00
CA GLN A 258 3.13 -4.29 -1.82
C GLN A 258 2.20 -3.67 -2.84
N THR A 259 2.64 -3.68 -4.08
CA THR A 259 1.82 -3.33 -5.23
C THR A 259 0.63 -4.28 -5.31
N LEU A 260 -0.57 -3.74 -5.56
CA LEU A 260 -1.81 -4.52 -5.71
C LEU A 260 -1.91 -5.06 -7.15
N GLY A 261 -0.93 -5.88 -7.52
CA GLY A 261 -0.74 -6.45 -8.85
C GLY A 261 0.40 -7.48 -8.87
N PRO A 262 0.76 -7.99 -10.07
CA PRO A 262 1.72 -9.09 -10.19
C PRO A 262 3.09 -8.88 -9.52
N ALA A 263 3.56 -7.63 -9.46
CA ALA A 263 4.84 -7.28 -8.85
C ALA A 263 4.85 -7.33 -7.31
N GLY A 264 3.67 -7.33 -6.65
CA GLY A 264 3.57 -7.25 -5.18
C GLY A 264 4.31 -8.37 -4.45
N GLU A 265 4.15 -9.61 -4.91
CA GLU A 265 4.87 -10.77 -4.36
C GLU A 265 6.38 -10.69 -4.64
N ALA A 266 6.78 -10.20 -5.81
CA ALA A 266 8.19 -10.04 -6.16
C ALA A 266 8.90 -8.99 -5.28
N GLN A 267 8.20 -7.93 -4.90
CA GLN A 267 8.71 -6.94 -3.94
C GLN A 267 8.93 -7.56 -2.55
N LEU A 268 8.03 -8.46 -2.11
CA LEU A 268 8.22 -9.22 -0.87
C LEU A 268 9.42 -10.18 -0.97
N MET A 269 9.55 -10.89 -2.10
CA MET A 269 10.72 -11.73 -2.37
C MET A 269 12.03 -10.93 -2.35
N ALA A 270 12.01 -9.67 -2.81
CA ALA A 270 13.18 -8.81 -2.78
C ALA A 270 13.56 -8.40 -1.35
N ALA A 271 12.57 -8.07 -0.52
CA ALA A 271 12.77 -7.79 0.90
C ALA A 271 13.28 -9.01 1.69
N ASP A 272 12.89 -10.23 1.28
CA ASP A 272 13.41 -11.47 1.88
C ASP A 272 14.85 -11.78 1.46
N ALA A 273 15.24 -11.40 0.24
CA ALA A 273 16.56 -11.69 -0.32
C ALA A 273 17.61 -10.61 0.01
N ASP A 274 17.21 -9.35 0.19
CA ASP A 274 18.11 -8.23 0.45
C ASP A 274 17.69 -7.46 1.71
N PRO A 275 18.49 -7.45 2.79
CA PRO A 275 18.16 -6.76 4.04
C PRO A 275 18.12 -5.23 3.92
N GLN A 276 18.57 -4.65 2.80
CA GLN A 276 18.43 -3.23 2.49
C GLN A 276 17.12 -2.92 1.75
N ILE A 277 16.28 -3.92 1.46
CA ILE A 277 14.91 -3.71 0.97
C ILE A 277 13.95 -4.05 2.11
N VAL A 278 13.09 -3.11 2.46
CA VAL A 278 12.05 -3.28 3.48
C VAL A 278 10.68 -3.17 2.83
N MET A 279 9.89 -4.23 2.93
CA MET A 279 8.46 -4.21 2.60
C MET A 279 7.68 -3.63 3.78
N VAL A 280 7.15 -2.42 3.63
CA VAL A 280 6.31 -1.74 4.64
C VAL A 280 5.04 -2.54 4.90
N GLY A 281 4.35 -2.93 3.82
CA GLY A 281 3.07 -3.63 3.86
C GLY A 281 2.26 -3.33 2.60
N PRO A 282 1.00 -3.82 2.53
CA PRO A 282 0.09 -3.46 1.45
C PRO A 282 -0.48 -2.06 1.64
N HIS A 283 -1.20 -1.58 0.62
CA HIS A 283 -1.87 -0.28 0.65
C HIS A 283 -3.39 -0.37 0.40
N TYR A 284 -3.98 -1.57 0.35
CA TYR A 284 -5.42 -1.72 0.05
C TYR A 284 -6.35 -1.12 1.11
N MET A 285 -5.85 -0.82 2.31
CA MET A 285 -6.63 -0.20 3.38
C MET A 285 -6.80 1.31 3.18
N VAL A 286 -5.90 1.95 2.42
CA VAL A 286 -5.93 3.40 2.24
C VAL A 286 -6.93 3.79 1.13
N PRO A 287 -7.53 4.98 1.20
CA PRO A 287 -8.55 5.37 0.24
C PRO A 287 -8.03 5.64 -1.16
N SER A 288 -8.76 5.09 -2.12
CA SER A 288 -8.52 5.24 -3.56
C SER A 288 -8.96 6.60 -4.10
N ALA A 289 -8.33 7.05 -5.18
CA ALA A 289 -8.71 8.22 -5.96
C ALA A 289 -10.08 8.06 -6.65
N ILE A 290 -10.72 6.89 -6.54
CA ILE A 290 -12.15 6.79 -6.85
C ILE A 290 -12.98 7.79 -6.02
N ASN A 291 -12.53 8.15 -4.81
CA ASN A 291 -13.13 9.21 -4.01
C ASN A 291 -12.72 10.63 -4.45
N SER A 292 -11.65 10.75 -5.24
CA SER A 292 -11.12 12.03 -5.69
C SER A 292 -11.97 12.66 -6.78
N ARG A 293 -11.99 14.00 -6.79
CA ARG A 293 -12.74 14.79 -7.76
C ARG A 293 -11.92 15.97 -8.27
N ARG A 294 -11.97 16.19 -9.58
CA ARG A 294 -11.34 17.34 -10.26
C ARG A 294 -12.19 17.77 -11.45
N ASP A 295 -12.53 19.06 -11.54
CA ASP A 295 -13.19 19.65 -12.72
C ASP A 295 -14.43 18.86 -13.21
N GLY A 296 -15.19 18.29 -12.28
CA GLY A 296 -16.35 17.46 -12.59
C GLY A 296 -16.04 16.04 -13.11
N THR A 297 -14.80 15.58 -12.99
CA THR A 297 -14.34 14.20 -13.26
C THR A 297 -13.86 13.53 -11.96
N TYR A 298 -13.84 12.20 -11.95
CA TYR A 298 -13.38 11.39 -10.81
C TYR A 298 -12.06 10.71 -11.11
N GLY A 299 -11.27 10.47 -10.08
CA GLY A 299 -10.02 9.72 -10.20
C GLY A 299 -10.26 8.21 -10.44
N ALA A 300 -9.22 7.54 -10.93
CA ALA A 300 -9.24 6.11 -11.18
C ALA A 300 -9.02 5.31 -9.89
N ALA A 301 -9.70 4.15 -9.83
CA ALA A 301 -9.60 3.21 -8.72
C ALA A 301 -8.16 2.80 -8.37
N ILE A 302 -7.27 2.75 -9.38
CA ILE A 302 -5.88 2.33 -9.20
C ILE A 302 -5.03 3.35 -8.43
N HIS A 303 -5.43 4.62 -8.35
CA HIS A 303 -4.66 5.65 -7.66
C HIS A 303 -5.13 5.86 -6.21
N LEU A 304 -4.35 6.57 -5.40
CA LEU A 304 -4.72 6.95 -4.04
C LEU A 304 -5.37 8.34 -4.02
N SER A 305 -6.35 8.53 -3.15
CA SER A 305 -6.85 9.87 -2.81
C SER A 305 -5.79 10.67 -2.04
N ALA A 306 -6.02 11.97 -1.82
CA ALA A 306 -5.09 12.79 -1.05
C ALA A 306 -4.90 12.28 0.40
N ASP A 307 -6.00 11.94 1.08
CA ASP A 307 -5.91 11.29 2.39
C ASP A 307 -5.19 9.93 2.33
N GLY A 308 -5.36 9.19 1.23
CA GLY A 308 -4.68 7.92 1.03
C GLY A 308 -3.17 8.07 0.90
N GLN A 309 -2.71 9.12 0.21
CA GLN A 309 -1.30 9.48 0.11
C GLN A 309 -0.72 9.84 1.48
N ARG A 310 -1.39 10.75 2.20
CA ARG A 310 -0.92 11.21 3.51
C ARG A 310 -0.88 10.07 4.52
N TRP A 311 -1.93 9.24 4.57
CA TRP A 311 -1.98 8.08 5.46
C TRP A 311 -0.88 7.06 5.11
N PHE A 312 -0.71 6.70 3.83
CA PHE A 312 0.35 5.77 3.46
C PHE A 312 1.75 6.32 3.76
N GLY A 313 1.94 7.64 3.63
CA GLY A 313 3.15 8.33 4.09
C GLY A 313 3.43 8.12 5.58
N GLU A 314 2.42 8.26 6.45
CA GLU A 314 2.58 8.01 7.89
C GLU A 314 2.92 6.54 8.20
N GLN A 315 2.30 5.60 7.46
CA GLN A 315 2.62 4.18 7.58
C GLN A 315 4.07 3.88 7.18
N LEU A 316 4.55 4.52 6.12
CA LEU A 316 5.95 4.41 5.70
C LEU A 316 6.88 5.04 6.74
N ALA A 317 6.55 6.21 7.29
CA ALA A 317 7.32 6.88 8.33
C ALA A 317 7.51 6.02 9.58
N LYS A 318 6.43 5.40 10.04
CA LYS A 318 6.45 4.46 11.17
C LYS A 318 7.48 3.35 10.94
N VAL A 319 7.45 2.71 9.77
CA VAL A 319 8.37 1.61 9.45
C VAL A 319 9.80 2.11 9.26
N VAL A 320 9.99 3.25 8.60
CA VAL A 320 11.29 3.91 8.47
C VAL A 320 11.91 4.19 9.83
N ARG A 321 11.16 4.76 10.78
CA ARG A 321 11.63 4.99 12.15
C ARG A 321 12.03 3.68 12.82
N ARG A 322 11.15 2.66 12.79
CA ARG A 322 11.43 1.37 13.43
C ARG A 322 12.70 0.71 12.91
N VAL A 323 12.91 0.71 11.60
CA VAL A 323 14.11 0.11 11.01
C VAL A 323 15.35 0.94 11.29
N LEU A 324 15.29 2.25 11.03
CA LEU A 324 16.48 3.10 11.00
C LEU A 324 16.87 3.71 12.35
N GLN A 325 15.89 4.01 13.20
CA GLN A 325 16.11 4.56 14.53
C GLN A 325 16.09 3.46 15.60
N GLU A 326 15.12 2.54 15.54
CA GLU A 326 14.94 1.51 16.58
C GLU A 326 15.74 0.23 16.28
N GLY A 327 16.23 0.06 15.05
CA GLY A 327 17.01 -1.12 14.63
C GLY A 327 16.15 -2.38 14.47
N GLU A 328 14.84 -2.23 14.29
CA GLU A 328 13.90 -3.34 14.13
C GLU A 328 14.15 -4.08 12.81
N LYS A 329 14.18 -5.41 12.87
CA LYS A 329 14.17 -6.28 11.68
C LYS A 329 12.74 -6.41 11.17
N TRP A 330 12.25 -5.36 10.55
CA TRP A 330 10.87 -5.27 10.11
C TRP A 330 10.51 -6.39 9.12
N GLN A 331 9.32 -6.95 9.32
CA GLN A 331 8.67 -7.87 8.39
C GLN A 331 7.18 -7.49 8.37
N PRO A 332 6.52 -7.44 7.21
CA PRO A 332 5.09 -7.13 7.16
C PRO A 332 4.28 -8.30 7.73
N LEU A 333 3.01 -8.05 8.05
CA LEU A 333 2.07 -9.11 8.45
C LEU A 333 1.90 -10.11 7.30
N ARG A 334 2.31 -11.36 7.49
CA ARG A 334 2.32 -12.38 6.43
C ARG A 334 2.27 -13.82 7.00
N PRO A 335 1.77 -14.80 6.23
CA PRO A 335 1.79 -16.20 6.64
C PRO A 335 3.24 -16.70 6.70
N ARG A 336 3.52 -17.55 7.70
CA ARG A 336 4.79 -18.24 7.88
C ARG A 336 4.66 -19.73 7.64
N LYS A 337 3.55 -20.32 8.07
CA LYS A 337 3.25 -21.75 7.91
C LYS A 337 1.75 -21.95 7.83
N ALA A 338 1.31 -22.89 7.00
CA ALA A 338 -0.06 -23.37 6.95
C ALA A 338 -0.07 -24.90 6.91
N TRP A 339 -0.98 -25.54 7.64
CA TRP A 339 -1.10 -27.00 7.67
C TRP A 339 -2.54 -27.45 7.90
N ILE A 340 -2.86 -28.64 7.40
CA ILE A 340 -4.14 -29.30 7.60
C ILE A 340 -4.14 -29.94 9.00
N GLU A 341 -5.22 -29.80 9.79
CA GLU A 341 -5.34 -30.53 11.06
C GLU A 341 -5.63 -32.02 10.82
N THR A 342 -5.40 -32.89 11.81
CA THR A 342 -5.59 -34.35 11.68
C THR A 342 -6.98 -34.76 11.18
N ALA A 343 -8.04 -34.05 11.60
CA ALA A 343 -9.41 -34.29 11.15
C ALA A 343 -9.68 -33.82 9.70
N ARG A 344 -8.76 -33.04 9.13
CA ARG A 344 -8.78 -32.46 7.78
C ARG A 344 -9.95 -31.52 7.48
N ASP A 345 -10.78 -31.20 8.47
CA ASP A 345 -11.90 -30.26 8.38
C ASP A 345 -11.48 -28.80 8.60
N SER A 346 -10.19 -28.56 8.76
CA SER A 346 -9.62 -27.24 9.00
C SER A 346 -8.16 -27.12 8.52
N VAL A 347 -7.77 -25.87 8.30
CA VAL A 347 -6.38 -25.45 8.05
C VAL A 347 -5.98 -24.44 9.11
N VAL A 348 -4.84 -24.66 9.75
CA VAL A 348 -4.25 -23.71 10.69
C VAL A 348 -3.15 -22.93 10.00
N VAL A 349 -3.08 -21.64 10.27
CA VAL A 349 -2.10 -20.71 9.68
C VAL A 349 -1.41 -19.93 10.80
N GLU A 350 -0.09 -20.01 10.83
CA GLU A 350 0.79 -19.20 11.69
C GLU A 350 1.32 -18.00 10.90
N PHE A 351 1.31 -16.83 11.52
CA PHE A 351 1.73 -15.57 10.92
C PHE A 351 2.98 -14.99 11.60
N THR A 352 3.77 -14.26 10.81
CA THR A 352 4.60 -13.18 11.34
C THR A 352 3.69 -11.99 11.61
N VAL A 353 3.62 -11.54 12.87
CA VAL A 353 2.74 -10.43 13.28
C VAL A 353 3.60 -9.31 13.87
N PRO A 354 3.71 -8.13 13.22
CA PRO A 354 4.60 -7.08 13.68
C PRO A 354 4.28 -6.59 15.10
N ARG A 355 2.99 -6.43 15.41
CA ARG A 355 2.49 -6.10 16.75
C ARG A 355 1.29 -6.99 17.10
N PRO A 356 1.49 -8.17 17.73
CA PRO A 356 0.39 -9.06 18.10
C PRO A 356 -0.57 -8.42 19.11
N PRO A 357 -1.84 -8.87 19.19
CA PRO A 357 -2.41 -10.02 18.47
C PRO A 357 -2.92 -9.69 17.06
N LEU A 358 -3.16 -10.74 16.26
CA LEU A 358 -4.02 -10.70 15.07
C LEU A 358 -5.41 -10.19 15.42
N VAL A 359 -6.03 -9.48 14.47
CA VAL A 359 -7.45 -9.09 14.51
C VAL A 359 -8.07 -9.22 13.13
N LEU A 360 -9.24 -9.86 13.09
CA LEU A 360 -10.18 -9.80 11.96
C LEU A 360 -11.03 -8.55 12.13
N ASP A 361 -10.74 -7.51 11.35
CA ASP A 361 -11.32 -6.18 11.52
C ASP A 361 -12.48 -5.95 10.56
N GLU A 362 -13.70 -6.16 11.04
CA GLU A 362 -14.93 -5.88 10.28
C GLU A 362 -15.47 -4.47 10.52
N THR A 363 -14.74 -3.62 11.26
CA THR A 363 -15.18 -2.28 11.65
C THR A 363 -14.62 -1.20 10.74
N PHE A 364 -13.36 -1.34 10.35
CA PHE A 364 -12.68 -0.41 9.47
C PHE A 364 -12.70 -0.87 8.01
N LEU A 365 -12.52 -2.16 7.73
CA LEU A 365 -12.79 -2.70 6.40
C LEU A 365 -14.05 -3.57 6.49
N PRO A 366 -14.92 -3.57 5.47
CA PRO A 366 -16.02 -4.54 5.43
C PRO A 366 -15.42 -5.94 5.37
N ARG A 367 -16.06 -6.94 5.98
CA ARG A 367 -15.58 -8.33 5.85
C ARG A 367 -15.48 -8.72 4.38
N GLU A 368 -14.32 -9.21 3.96
CA GLU A 368 -14.22 -9.82 2.63
C GLU A 368 -14.99 -11.13 2.63
N GLN A 369 -15.93 -11.28 1.70
CA GLN A 369 -16.71 -12.50 1.59
C GLN A 369 -17.24 -12.74 0.18
N SER A 370 -17.14 -14.00 -0.24
CA SER A 370 -17.75 -14.53 -1.47
C SER A 370 -18.54 -15.80 -1.13
N GLU A 371 -19.86 -15.66 -1.10
CA GLU A 371 -20.79 -16.69 -0.66
C GLU A 371 -20.96 -17.86 -1.64
N LEU A 372 -21.14 -19.05 -1.09
CA LEU A 372 -21.60 -20.28 -1.75
C LEU A 372 -22.84 -20.81 -1.02
N THR A 373 -23.53 -21.80 -1.59
CA THR A 373 -24.73 -22.41 -0.96
C THR A 373 -24.47 -23.00 0.43
N LYS A 374 -23.23 -23.42 0.73
CA LYS A 374 -22.87 -24.11 1.99
C LYS A 374 -21.62 -23.51 2.67
N GLY A 375 -21.47 -22.18 2.63
CA GLY A 375 -20.33 -21.47 3.19
C GLY A 375 -19.79 -20.44 2.22
N PHE A 376 -18.47 -20.29 2.14
CA PHE A 376 -17.82 -19.26 1.35
C PHE A 376 -16.71 -19.84 0.47
N SER A 377 -16.55 -19.32 -0.73
CA SER A 377 -15.34 -19.54 -1.53
C SER A 377 -14.17 -18.67 -1.07
N SER A 378 -14.48 -17.57 -0.37
CA SER A 378 -13.53 -16.68 0.28
C SER A 378 -14.18 -16.04 1.50
N LEU A 379 -13.48 -16.02 2.62
CA LEU A 379 -13.94 -15.42 3.87
C LEU A 379 -12.76 -14.75 4.57
N ASP A 380 -12.94 -13.52 5.01
CA ASP A 380 -11.92 -12.68 5.63
C ASP A 380 -10.66 -12.44 4.77
N GLY A 381 -10.79 -12.62 3.46
CA GLY A 381 -9.71 -12.58 2.47
C GLY A 381 -9.14 -13.96 2.16
N PHE A 382 -9.43 -15.00 2.95
CA PHE A 382 -8.80 -16.31 2.79
C PHE A 382 -9.51 -17.18 1.76
N GLN A 383 -8.73 -17.76 0.86
CA GLN A 383 -9.17 -18.79 -0.08
C GLN A 383 -8.31 -20.04 0.09
N ILE A 384 -8.94 -21.21 0.15
CA ILE A 384 -8.23 -22.49 -0.03
C ILE A 384 -8.44 -22.94 -1.47
N ARG A 385 -7.36 -23.22 -2.17
CA ARG A 385 -7.38 -23.76 -3.53
C ARG A 385 -6.88 -25.19 -3.51
N GLY A 386 -7.69 -26.11 -4.04
CA GLY A 386 -7.30 -27.51 -4.28
C GLY A 386 -7.10 -27.79 -5.76
N GLY A 387 -6.73 -29.03 -6.10
CA GLY A 387 -6.67 -29.51 -7.49
C GLY A 387 -8.03 -29.49 -8.20
N ALA A 388 -8.21 -30.29 -9.27
CA ALA A 388 -9.40 -30.22 -10.14
C ALA A 388 -10.78 -30.30 -9.44
N ALA A 389 -10.85 -30.87 -8.23
CA ALA A 389 -12.08 -30.95 -7.44
C ALA A 389 -12.40 -29.70 -6.60
N GLY A 390 -11.49 -28.70 -6.55
CA GLY A 390 -11.60 -27.54 -5.67
C GLY A 390 -11.39 -27.87 -4.19
N ALA A 391 -11.43 -26.84 -3.35
CA ALA A 391 -11.51 -27.00 -1.90
C ALA A 391 -12.98 -26.92 -1.44
N PRO A 392 -13.36 -27.59 -0.35
CA PRO A 392 -14.65 -27.40 0.30
C PRO A 392 -14.86 -25.92 0.71
N PRO A 393 -16.11 -25.45 0.78
CA PRO A 393 -16.42 -24.10 1.26
C PRO A 393 -15.84 -23.84 2.66
N ILE A 394 -15.36 -22.63 2.89
CA ILE A 394 -14.98 -22.11 4.20
C ILE A 394 -16.24 -21.81 4.99
N THR A 395 -16.28 -22.19 6.27
CA THR A 395 -17.42 -21.94 7.16
C THR A 395 -17.10 -20.95 8.27
N ALA A 396 -15.83 -20.82 8.66
CA ALA A 396 -15.39 -19.84 9.63
C ALA A 396 -13.88 -19.57 9.52
N VAL A 397 -13.47 -18.38 9.94
CA VAL A 397 -12.07 -18.03 10.22
C VAL A 397 -12.00 -17.58 11.67
N GLU A 398 -11.16 -18.23 12.47
CA GLU A 398 -11.10 -18.05 13.93
C GLU A 398 -9.67 -17.72 14.34
N ILE A 399 -9.46 -16.62 15.08
CA ILE A 399 -8.16 -16.36 15.71
C ILE A 399 -8.02 -17.29 16.92
N THR A 400 -7.04 -18.18 16.89
CA THR A 400 -6.82 -19.20 17.94
C THR A 400 -5.66 -18.85 18.87
N ALA A 401 -4.77 -17.95 18.45
CA ALA A 401 -3.67 -17.40 19.26
C ALA A 401 -3.26 -16.02 18.73
N PRO A 402 -2.42 -15.24 19.45
CA PRO A 402 -1.99 -13.92 19.01
C PRO A 402 -1.35 -13.86 17.61
N ASN A 403 -0.84 -14.98 17.10
CA ASN A 403 -0.22 -15.11 15.77
C ASN A 403 -0.78 -16.28 14.94
N GLN A 404 -1.93 -16.83 15.32
CA GLN A 404 -2.49 -18.02 14.67
C GLN A 404 -3.98 -17.85 14.41
N LEU A 405 -4.42 -18.34 13.26
CA LEU A 405 -5.83 -18.55 12.95
C LEU A 405 -6.10 -19.97 12.46
N ARG A 406 -7.36 -20.37 12.55
CA ARG A 406 -7.92 -21.60 12.03
C ARG A 406 -9.01 -21.26 11.02
N ILE A 407 -8.92 -21.88 9.83
CA ILE A 407 -9.93 -21.82 8.78
C ILE A 407 -10.71 -23.13 8.82
N ARG A 408 -12.02 -23.07 9.11
CA ARG A 408 -12.91 -24.24 9.14
C ARG A 408 -13.55 -24.47 7.77
N LEU A 409 -13.80 -25.73 7.45
CA LEU A 409 -14.33 -26.17 6.16
C LEU A 409 -15.64 -26.94 6.33
N ALA A 410 -16.51 -26.83 5.32
CA ALA A 410 -17.80 -27.51 5.30
C ALA A 410 -17.70 -29.04 5.21
N SER A 411 -16.54 -29.56 4.77
CA SER A 411 -16.22 -30.98 4.77
C SER A 411 -14.71 -31.20 4.80
N PRO A 412 -14.21 -32.36 5.24
CA PRO A 412 -12.79 -32.67 5.25
C PRO A 412 -12.11 -32.55 3.88
N LEU A 413 -10.88 -32.04 3.85
CA LEU A 413 -10.01 -32.04 2.68
C LEU A 413 -9.65 -33.48 2.30
N LYS A 414 -9.62 -33.78 1.01
CA LYS A 414 -9.24 -35.11 0.50
C LYS A 414 -7.78 -35.42 0.85
N PRO A 415 -7.47 -36.61 1.40
CA PRO A 415 -6.10 -37.10 1.58
C PRO A 415 -5.31 -37.15 0.26
N GLY A 416 -4.03 -36.80 0.31
CA GLY A 416 -3.11 -36.92 -0.83
C GLY A 416 -3.29 -35.87 -1.94
N ALA A 417 -4.19 -34.92 -1.77
CA ALA A 417 -4.35 -33.78 -2.67
C ALA A 417 -3.53 -32.58 -2.16
N SER A 418 -2.91 -31.83 -3.08
CA SER A 418 -2.21 -30.59 -2.74
C SER A 418 -3.20 -29.43 -2.61
N TYR A 419 -3.02 -28.64 -1.55
CA TYR A 419 -3.81 -27.42 -1.31
C TYR A 419 -2.88 -26.23 -1.12
N THR A 420 -3.40 -25.06 -1.48
CA THR A 420 -2.72 -23.78 -1.27
C THR A 420 -3.67 -22.76 -0.66
N LEU A 421 -3.10 -21.82 0.08
CA LEU A 421 -3.80 -20.69 0.68
C LEU A 421 -3.53 -19.44 -0.17
N SER A 422 -4.58 -18.70 -0.48
CA SER A 422 -4.46 -17.36 -1.08
C SER A 422 -5.15 -16.34 -0.19
N TYR A 423 -4.70 -15.09 -0.29
CA TYR A 423 -5.23 -13.99 0.48
C TYR A 423 -5.56 -12.78 -0.38
N GLY A 424 -6.82 -12.42 -0.36
CA GLY A 424 -7.39 -11.18 -0.84
C GLY A 424 -8.21 -11.30 -2.11
N LEU A 425 -9.41 -10.75 -2.06
CA LEU A 425 -10.32 -10.54 -3.16
C LEU A 425 -10.98 -9.15 -3.04
N ALA A 426 -11.75 -8.74 -4.02
CA ALA A 426 -12.44 -7.45 -3.97
C ALA A 426 -13.84 -7.53 -3.34
N TYR A 427 -14.37 -8.71 -3.00
CA TYR A 427 -15.79 -8.90 -2.66
C TYR A 427 -16.12 -8.53 -1.21
N ALA A 428 -17.07 -7.61 -1.03
CA ALA A 428 -17.60 -7.23 0.29
C ALA A 428 -18.97 -7.88 0.58
N GLY A 429 -19.41 -8.83 -0.25
CA GLY A 429 -20.68 -9.54 -0.09
C GLY A 429 -21.86 -8.93 -0.85
N LYS A 430 -22.98 -9.67 -0.84
CA LYS A 430 -24.23 -9.26 -1.49
C LYS A 430 -24.91 -8.17 -0.69
N ILE A 431 -25.41 -7.15 -1.37
CA ILE A 431 -25.99 -5.96 -0.73
C ILE A 431 -27.50 -5.80 -0.91
N GLY A 432 -28.13 -6.59 -1.78
CA GLY A 432 -29.58 -6.56 -1.97
C GLY A 432 -29.99 -6.83 -3.42
N THR A 433 -31.29 -6.97 -3.64
CA THR A 433 -31.88 -7.19 -4.97
C THR A 433 -32.53 -5.92 -5.47
N VAL A 434 -32.27 -5.54 -6.73
CA VAL A 434 -32.86 -4.34 -7.34
C VAL A 434 -34.37 -4.52 -7.49
N VAL A 435 -35.17 -3.66 -6.87
CA VAL A 435 -36.64 -3.64 -6.98
C VAL A 435 -37.15 -2.55 -7.90
N SER A 436 -36.38 -1.48 -8.08
CA SER A 436 -36.70 -0.39 -9.00
C SER A 436 -35.42 0.29 -9.48
N THR A 437 -35.47 0.84 -10.68
CA THR A 437 -34.45 1.77 -11.20
C THR A 437 -35.09 3.12 -11.48
N ARG A 438 -34.33 4.20 -11.29
CA ARG A 438 -34.77 5.57 -11.55
C ARG A 438 -33.67 6.35 -12.24
N THR A 439 -34.02 7.43 -12.90
CA THR A 439 -33.05 8.37 -13.48
C THR A 439 -33.20 9.72 -12.79
N ARG A 440 -32.08 10.34 -12.43
CA ARG A 440 -32.04 11.72 -11.99
C ARG A 440 -30.86 12.47 -12.62
N THR A 441 -30.91 13.79 -12.57
CA THR A 441 -29.80 14.64 -12.98
C THR A 441 -28.96 15.01 -11.75
N ALA A 442 -27.65 14.78 -11.81
CA ALA A 442 -26.70 15.21 -10.79
C ALA A 442 -26.55 16.74 -10.78
N ALA A 443 -26.01 17.28 -9.68
CA ALA A 443 -25.74 18.71 -9.56
C ALA A 443 -24.75 19.24 -10.61
N ASN A 444 -23.90 18.36 -11.18
CA ASN A 444 -22.99 18.69 -12.29
C ASN A 444 -23.63 18.52 -13.69
N GLY A 445 -24.95 18.31 -13.76
CA GLY A 445 -25.69 18.11 -15.01
C GLY A 445 -25.57 16.71 -15.63
N GLN A 446 -24.83 15.79 -15.02
CA GLN A 446 -24.70 14.42 -15.54
C GLN A 446 -25.95 13.59 -15.22
N SER A 447 -26.32 12.69 -16.14
CA SER A 447 -27.38 11.71 -15.88
C SER A 447 -26.89 10.64 -14.89
N MET A 448 -27.67 10.39 -13.85
CA MET A 448 -27.44 9.35 -12.86
C MET A 448 -28.54 8.30 -12.93
N THR A 449 -28.16 7.06 -12.66
CA THR A 449 -29.09 5.97 -12.38
C THR A 449 -29.13 5.75 -10.88
N GLU A 450 -30.34 5.64 -10.34
CA GLU A 450 -30.58 5.18 -8.98
C GLU A 450 -31.11 3.74 -9.00
N LEU A 451 -30.51 2.88 -8.19
CA LEU A 451 -30.93 1.52 -7.96
C LEU A 451 -31.53 1.46 -6.56
N VAL A 452 -32.81 1.11 -6.48
CA VAL A 452 -33.51 0.85 -5.23
C VAL A 452 -33.37 -0.64 -4.94
N LEU A 453 -32.75 -0.98 -3.82
CA LEU A 453 -32.60 -2.36 -3.36
C LEU A 453 -33.69 -2.70 -2.34
N ASP A 454 -34.08 -3.96 -2.32
CA ASP A 454 -34.96 -4.49 -1.30
C ASP A 454 -34.28 -4.45 0.08
N GLY A 455 -34.93 -3.82 1.06
CA GLY A 455 -34.45 -3.72 2.44
C GLY A 455 -33.33 -2.70 2.72
N PRO A 456 -32.97 -2.56 4.01
CA PRO A 456 -31.95 -1.64 4.48
C PRO A 456 -30.53 -2.08 4.07
N PHE A 457 -29.56 -1.16 4.18
CA PHE A 457 -28.19 -1.48 3.80
C PHE A 457 -27.60 -2.50 4.79
N PRO A 458 -27.02 -3.61 4.34
CA PRO A 458 -26.69 -4.70 5.26
C PRO A 458 -25.53 -4.36 6.17
N ASP A 459 -25.63 -4.80 7.43
CA ASP A 459 -24.68 -4.44 8.49
C ASP A 459 -23.23 -4.81 8.15
N HIS A 460 -23.00 -5.97 7.52
CA HIS A 460 -21.66 -6.43 7.15
C HIS A 460 -20.94 -5.51 6.15
N ALA A 461 -21.70 -4.73 5.37
CA ALA A 461 -21.18 -3.85 4.33
C ALA A 461 -21.06 -2.39 4.79
N ARG A 462 -21.57 -2.04 5.99
CA ARG A 462 -21.59 -0.66 6.50
C ARG A 462 -20.24 0.07 6.47
N PRO A 463 -19.08 -0.58 6.71
CA PRO A 463 -17.80 0.10 6.60
C PRO A 463 -17.53 0.72 5.21
N LEU A 464 -18.19 0.24 4.15
CA LEU A 464 -18.13 0.86 2.82
C LEU A 464 -18.72 2.27 2.78
N LEU A 465 -19.76 2.54 3.58
CA LEU A 465 -20.33 3.89 3.70
C LEU A 465 -19.31 4.86 4.33
N ASP A 466 -18.49 4.35 5.24
CA ASP A 466 -17.42 5.12 5.87
C ASP A 466 -16.23 5.33 4.93
N GLU A 467 -15.99 4.43 3.98
CA GLU A 467 -14.99 4.57 2.89
C GLU A 467 -15.45 5.48 1.73
N GLY A 468 -16.74 5.84 1.69
CA GLY A 468 -17.33 6.63 0.62
C GLY A 468 -17.68 5.77 -0.60
N VAL A 469 -16.93 5.92 -1.69
CA VAL A 469 -17.25 5.30 -2.99
C VAL A 469 -16.71 3.87 -3.06
N PHE A 470 -17.59 2.95 -3.46
CA PHE A 470 -17.27 1.54 -3.72
C PHE A 470 -17.92 1.06 -5.02
N ASN A 471 -17.50 -0.07 -5.57
CA ASN A 471 -18.08 -0.62 -6.79
C ASN A 471 -19.26 -1.54 -6.45
N ILE A 472 -20.24 -1.58 -7.35
CA ILE A 472 -21.32 -2.56 -7.33
C ILE A 472 -21.32 -3.35 -8.63
N ALA A 473 -21.64 -4.64 -8.55
CA ALA A 473 -21.79 -5.49 -9.72
C ALA A 473 -22.91 -6.52 -9.53
N ASN A 474 -23.54 -6.96 -10.62
CA ASN A 474 -24.52 -8.06 -10.61
C ASN A 474 -23.89 -9.45 -10.77
N LEU A 475 -22.55 -9.53 -10.91
CA LEU A 475 -21.74 -10.74 -11.06
C LEU A 475 -22.24 -11.76 -12.10
N LEU A 476 -22.91 -11.30 -13.16
CA LEU A 476 -23.22 -12.15 -14.31
C LEU A 476 -21.92 -12.51 -15.08
N SER A 477 -21.98 -13.43 -16.03
CA SER A 477 -20.79 -13.94 -16.71
C SER A 477 -20.50 -13.26 -18.07
N GLY A 478 -19.26 -13.32 -18.53
CA GLY A 478 -18.86 -12.75 -19.82
C GLY A 478 -19.10 -11.25 -19.90
N ASN A 479 -19.70 -10.77 -20.99
CA ASN A 479 -20.02 -9.34 -21.17
C ASN A 479 -21.37 -8.94 -20.55
N THR A 480 -22.07 -9.87 -19.87
CA THR A 480 -23.41 -9.62 -19.33
C THR A 480 -23.42 -8.98 -17.95
N TYR A 481 -22.26 -8.75 -17.34
CA TYR A 481 -22.21 -8.13 -16.02
C TYR A 481 -22.19 -6.60 -16.08
N ALA A 482 -23.09 -6.01 -15.31
CA ALA A 482 -23.10 -4.58 -15.04
C ALA A 482 -22.16 -4.29 -13.87
N GLN A 483 -21.41 -3.19 -13.97
CA GLN A 483 -20.59 -2.68 -12.88
C GLN A 483 -20.55 -1.15 -12.92
N ALA A 484 -20.65 -0.51 -11.75
CA ALA A 484 -20.51 0.94 -11.61
C ALA A 484 -20.01 1.31 -10.20
N PRO A 485 -19.36 2.48 -10.03
CA PRO A 485 -19.09 3.03 -8.71
C PRO A 485 -20.35 3.63 -8.09
N ALA A 486 -20.74 3.16 -6.90
CA ALA A 486 -21.80 3.78 -6.10
C ALA A 486 -21.29 5.11 -5.52
N ARG A 487 -21.79 6.22 -6.06
CA ARG A 487 -21.41 7.60 -5.71
C ARG A 487 -22.19 8.17 -4.54
N SER A 488 -23.40 7.64 -4.29
CA SER A 488 -24.18 7.97 -3.12
C SER A 488 -24.99 6.77 -2.67
N VAL A 489 -25.11 6.60 -1.36
CA VAL A 489 -25.93 5.58 -0.72
C VAL A 489 -26.79 6.27 0.34
N TYR A 490 -28.09 6.02 0.32
CA TYR A 490 -29.03 6.54 1.32
C TYR A 490 -30.21 5.59 1.49
N GLU A 491 -30.97 5.75 2.57
CA GLU A 491 -32.19 4.98 2.79
C GLU A 491 -33.43 5.80 2.46
N GLU A 492 -34.42 5.15 1.83
CA GLU A 492 -35.72 5.73 1.51
C GLU A 492 -36.80 4.68 1.77
N ASN A 493 -37.75 4.95 2.67
CA ASN A 493 -38.87 4.05 3.01
C ASN A 493 -38.43 2.62 3.41
N GLY A 494 -37.29 2.47 4.09
CA GLY A 494 -36.74 1.15 4.48
C GLY A 494 -36.00 0.40 3.37
N HIS A 495 -35.79 1.05 2.22
CA HIS A 495 -35.01 0.54 1.10
C HIS A 495 -33.69 1.28 0.96
N THR A 496 -32.64 0.57 0.57
CA THR A 496 -31.36 1.18 0.17
C THR A 496 -31.51 1.78 -1.23
N VAL A 497 -31.03 3.00 -1.42
CA VAL A 497 -30.88 3.62 -2.74
C VAL A 497 -29.41 3.88 -3.02
N LEU A 498 -28.92 3.34 -4.13
CA LEU A 498 -27.57 3.54 -4.65
C LEU A 498 -27.63 4.39 -5.92
N ALA A 499 -26.78 5.40 -6.06
CA ALA A 499 -26.71 6.17 -7.30
C ALA A 499 -25.30 6.16 -7.91
N PHE A 500 -25.24 6.11 -9.23
CA PHE A 500 -23.99 6.23 -10.01
C PHE A 500 -24.21 7.09 -11.25
N GLU A 501 -23.16 7.73 -11.76
CA GLU A 501 -23.26 8.46 -13.02
C GLU A 501 -23.20 7.50 -14.21
N ASN A 502 -24.10 7.68 -15.18
CA ASN A 502 -24.26 6.73 -16.29
C ASN A 502 -22.98 6.56 -17.14
N ARG A 503 -22.14 7.60 -17.20
CA ARG A 503 -20.84 7.58 -17.90
C ARG A 503 -19.79 6.68 -17.24
N GLU A 504 -19.98 6.30 -15.98
CA GLU A 504 -19.04 5.47 -15.21
C GLU A 504 -19.39 3.98 -15.24
N ARG A 505 -20.51 3.64 -15.90
CA ARG A 505 -20.95 2.27 -16.11
C ARG A 505 -19.93 1.52 -16.97
N ARG A 506 -19.43 0.40 -16.46
CA ARG A 506 -18.50 -0.49 -17.16
C ARG A 506 -19.26 -1.51 -18.01
N ASN A 507 -18.55 -2.07 -18.99
CA ASN A 507 -19.02 -3.09 -19.94
C ASN A 507 -20.23 -2.69 -20.82
N ASN A 508 -20.68 -1.44 -20.72
CA ASN A 508 -21.88 -0.94 -21.41
C ASN A 508 -23.15 -1.77 -21.11
N THR A 509 -23.23 -2.37 -19.92
CA THR A 509 -24.34 -3.23 -19.50
C THR A 509 -25.12 -2.56 -18.37
N ASP A 510 -26.44 -2.48 -18.52
CA ASP A 510 -27.35 -1.89 -17.54
C ASP A 510 -27.71 -2.85 -16.40
N PHE A 511 -27.95 -2.26 -15.22
CA PHE A 511 -28.59 -2.96 -14.11
C PHE A 511 -30.10 -3.10 -14.38
N ALA A 512 -30.67 -4.22 -13.96
CA ALA A 512 -32.09 -4.52 -14.15
C ALA A 512 -32.76 -4.96 -12.84
N VAL A 513 -34.08 -4.77 -12.77
CA VAL A 513 -34.91 -5.26 -11.66
C VAL A 513 -34.79 -6.79 -11.55
N GLY A 514 -34.74 -7.28 -10.32
CA GLY A 514 -34.56 -8.69 -9.99
C GLY A 514 -33.10 -9.14 -9.90
N GLN A 515 -32.13 -8.28 -10.23
CA GLN A 515 -30.70 -8.60 -10.08
C GLN A 515 -30.25 -8.41 -8.63
N THR A 516 -29.59 -9.42 -8.06
CA THR A 516 -28.86 -9.27 -6.80
C THR A 516 -27.52 -8.61 -7.05
N LEU A 517 -27.19 -7.58 -6.27
CA LEU A 517 -25.94 -6.86 -6.37
C LEU A 517 -24.95 -7.33 -5.31
N THR A 518 -23.67 -7.31 -5.68
CA THR A 518 -22.52 -7.52 -4.80
C THR A 518 -21.72 -6.23 -4.74
N ALA A 519 -21.32 -5.83 -3.53
CA ALA A 519 -20.39 -4.73 -3.33
C ALA A 519 -18.96 -5.21 -3.50
N LEU A 520 -18.12 -4.37 -4.09
CA LEU A 520 -16.71 -4.62 -4.30
C LEU A 520 -15.89 -3.39 -3.89
N ARG A 521 -14.79 -3.63 -3.17
CA ARG A 521 -13.78 -2.59 -2.96
C ARG A 521 -13.00 -2.33 -4.27
N PRO A 522 -12.39 -1.15 -4.45
CA PRO A 522 -11.62 -0.83 -5.65
C PRO A 522 -10.41 -1.74 -5.89
N PHE A 523 -9.87 -2.31 -4.81
CA PHE A 523 -8.73 -3.22 -4.84
C PHE A 523 -9.08 -4.56 -4.21
N LEU A 524 -8.25 -5.57 -4.51
CA LEU A 524 -8.19 -6.77 -3.69
C LEU A 524 -7.81 -6.38 -2.27
N TYR A 525 -8.43 -7.03 -1.29
CA TYR A 525 -8.18 -6.78 0.11
C TYR A 525 -8.52 -8.01 0.95
N GLY A 526 -8.11 -7.99 2.21
CA GLY A 526 -8.75 -8.75 3.26
C GLY A 526 -8.73 -7.91 4.54
N ASN A 527 -9.37 -8.41 5.58
CA ASN A 527 -9.57 -7.67 6.83
C ASN A 527 -8.71 -8.20 8.00
N LEU A 528 -7.56 -8.84 7.72
CA LEU A 528 -6.63 -9.28 8.75
C LEU A 528 -5.57 -8.21 8.98
N ARG A 529 -5.48 -7.75 10.22
CA ARG A 529 -4.45 -6.82 10.69
C ARG A 529 -3.80 -7.30 11.98
N ASP A 530 -2.76 -6.59 12.40
CA ASP A 530 -2.19 -6.67 13.73
C ASP A 530 -2.76 -5.60 14.68
N SER A 531 -2.27 -5.48 15.90
CA SER A 531 -2.77 -4.57 16.94
C SER A 531 -1.81 -3.42 17.25
N ASP A 532 -1.11 -2.91 16.24
CA ASP A 532 -0.19 -1.78 16.40
C ASP A 532 -0.87 -0.56 17.05
N PRO A 533 -0.42 -0.07 18.22
CA PRO A 533 -1.07 1.02 18.94
C PRO A 533 -0.66 2.41 18.45
N GLU A 534 0.24 2.48 17.46
CA GLU A 534 0.77 3.74 16.97
C GLU A 534 -0.32 4.64 16.39
N LYS A 535 -0.25 5.93 16.72
CA LYS A 535 -1.27 6.91 16.34
C LYS A 535 -0.77 7.77 15.18
N ALA A 536 -1.64 8.00 14.22
CA ALA A 536 -1.40 9.00 13.20
C ALA A 536 -1.37 10.41 13.81
N ILE A 537 -0.66 11.31 13.13
CA ILE A 537 -0.63 12.74 13.43
C ILE A 537 -1.62 13.52 12.56
N TYR A 538 -2.05 12.93 11.44
CA TYR A 538 -3.13 13.44 10.61
C TYR A 538 -4.42 12.63 10.79
N GLN A 539 -5.47 13.18 10.22
CA GLN A 539 -6.83 12.67 10.22
C GLN A 539 -7.41 12.84 8.81
N PHE A 540 -8.46 12.11 8.45
CA PHE A 540 -9.12 12.30 7.15
C PHE A 540 -9.58 13.76 7.00
N ALA A 541 -9.05 14.47 6.01
CA ALA A 541 -9.29 15.90 5.85
C ALA A 541 -10.20 16.24 4.66
N ASP A 542 -10.32 15.35 3.68
CA ASP A 542 -11.31 15.51 2.62
C ASP A 542 -12.72 15.26 3.20
N PRO A 543 -13.58 16.30 3.29
CA PRO A 543 -14.94 16.12 3.82
C PRO A 543 -15.83 15.29 2.90
N ALA A 544 -15.44 15.06 1.64
CA ALA A 544 -16.14 14.17 0.72
C ALA A 544 -15.79 12.68 0.96
N TYR A 545 -14.81 12.39 1.84
CA TYR A 545 -14.38 11.04 2.14
C TYR A 545 -15.29 10.34 3.16
N GLY A 546 -16.46 9.91 2.68
CA GLY A 546 -17.43 9.13 3.46
C GLY A 546 -17.72 9.74 4.84
N HIS A 547 -17.90 8.90 5.85
CA HIS A 547 -18.11 9.34 7.24
C HIS A 547 -16.83 9.43 8.08
N ARG A 548 -15.66 9.20 7.47
CA ARG A 548 -14.37 9.17 8.18
C ARG A 548 -13.74 10.54 8.36
N ALA A 549 -14.26 11.58 7.70
CA ALA A 549 -13.77 12.95 7.83
C ALA A 549 -13.60 13.34 9.31
N GLY A 550 -12.41 13.85 9.66
CA GLY A 550 -12.02 14.23 11.02
C GLY A 550 -11.51 13.09 11.91
N GLN A 551 -11.58 11.82 11.48
CA GLN A 551 -11.07 10.70 12.26
C GLN A 551 -9.56 10.48 11.99
N PRO A 552 -8.75 10.08 13.00
CA PRO A 552 -7.34 9.78 12.79
C PRO A 552 -7.17 8.56 11.87
N TYR A 553 -6.07 8.53 11.12
CA TYR A 553 -5.75 7.33 10.34
C TYR A 553 -5.33 6.17 11.24
N PRO A 554 -5.83 4.94 11.02
CA PRO A 554 -5.32 3.79 11.74
C PRO A 554 -3.96 3.37 11.19
N LEU A 555 -2.95 3.24 12.05
CA LEU A 555 -1.62 2.78 11.66
C LEU A 555 -1.40 1.29 11.95
N TRP A 556 -2.40 0.45 11.75
CA TRP A 556 -2.25 -1.01 11.86
C TRP A 556 -1.45 -1.59 10.68
N ASN A 557 -0.81 -2.73 10.88
CA ASN A 557 -0.16 -3.47 9.82
C ASN A 557 -1.12 -4.53 9.29
N TRP A 558 -1.42 -4.46 8.00
CA TRP A 558 -2.38 -5.32 7.33
C TRP A 558 -1.68 -6.47 6.61
N SER A 559 -2.34 -7.61 6.49
CA SER A 559 -1.71 -8.79 5.89
C SER A 559 -1.44 -8.58 4.40
N VAL A 560 -0.22 -8.88 3.97
CA VAL A 560 0.14 -8.86 2.54
C VAL A 560 -0.72 -9.85 1.76
N HIS A 561 -0.99 -9.54 0.50
CA HIS A 561 -1.52 -10.48 -0.47
C HIS A 561 -0.51 -11.58 -0.76
N TYR A 562 -1.03 -12.77 -1.00
CA TYR A 562 -0.26 -13.91 -1.50
C TYR A 562 -1.20 -14.83 -2.26
N SER A 563 -0.69 -15.46 -3.31
CA SER A 563 -1.41 -16.45 -4.09
C SER A 563 -0.65 -17.75 -4.05
N GLY A 564 -1.32 -18.83 -3.64
CA GLY A 564 -0.73 -20.16 -3.71
C GLY A 564 0.27 -20.49 -2.59
N PHE A 565 0.14 -19.89 -1.40
CA PHE A 565 0.97 -20.24 -0.24
C PHE A 565 0.77 -21.72 0.14
N PRO A 566 1.84 -22.53 0.27
CA PRO A 566 1.70 -23.97 0.43
C PRO A 566 1.04 -24.35 1.76
N ILE A 567 0.12 -25.31 1.72
CA ILE A 567 -0.48 -25.92 2.92
C ILE A 567 0.12 -27.31 3.08
N ALA A 568 0.78 -27.55 4.21
CA ALA A 568 1.38 -28.85 4.53
C ALA A 568 0.33 -29.87 4.99
N GLU A 569 0.64 -31.15 4.75
CA GLU A 569 -0.07 -32.27 5.38
C GLU A 569 0.20 -32.28 6.92
N PRO A 570 -0.68 -32.93 7.71
CA PRO A 570 -0.59 -32.97 9.18
C PRO A 570 0.75 -33.46 9.75
#